data_AF-A0A2X3EQK6-F1
#
_entry.id   AF-A0A2X3EQK6-F1
#
_cell.length_a   1.000
_cell.length_b   1.000
_cell.length_c   1.000
_cell.angle_alpha   90.00
_cell.angle_beta   90.00
_cell.angle_gamma   90.00
#
_symmetry.space_group_name_H-M   'P 1'
#
loop_
_entity.id
_entity.type
_entity.pdbx_description
1 polymer ?
#
loop_
_entity_poly.entity_id
_entity_poly.type
_entity_poly.pdbx_seq_one_letter_code
_entity_poly.pdbx_strand_id
1 'polypeptide(L)'
;MPYTAPPYDAAILDLTLPGIDGLDILREWRDKGRHEPVLILTARDALNQRVEGLRLGADGLPVQPFALIEVAARLEALIRRARTARAAANCATARVILDPNRLTASLDGESLALKPKEFALLELLMRNGRARIAA
;
A
#
# COMPACT_ATOMS: atom_id res chain seq x y z
N MET A 1 20.85 -8.27 17.60
CA MET A 1 19.57 -7.81 17.02
C MET A 1 19.80 -7.64 15.53
N PRO A 2 19.20 -8.44 14.63
CA PRO A 2 19.32 -8.18 13.20
C PRO A 2 18.65 -6.83 12.90
N TYR A 3 19.36 -5.96 12.18
CA TYR A 3 18.80 -4.70 11.72
C TYR A 3 17.87 -4.99 10.53
N THR A 4 16.61 -5.26 10.81
CA THR A 4 15.60 -5.36 9.75
C THR A 4 15.37 -3.96 9.22
N ALA A 5 15.63 -3.76 7.93
CA ALA A 5 15.36 -2.48 7.28
C ALA A 5 13.88 -2.10 7.51
N PRO A 6 13.57 -0.81 7.76
CA PRO A 6 12.18 -0.38 7.88
C PRO A 6 11.42 -0.69 6.59
N PRO A 7 10.11 -1.00 6.69
CA PRO A 7 9.29 -1.28 5.51
C PRO A 7 9.25 -0.08 4.57
N TYR A 8 9.36 -0.34 3.26
CA TYR A 8 9.33 0.69 2.22
C TYR A 8 7.89 1.05 1.85
N ASP A 9 7.62 2.35 1.61
CA ASP A 9 6.31 2.83 1.15
C ASP A 9 5.97 2.41 -0.30
N ALA A 10 7.00 2.19 -1.13
CA ALA A 10 6.91 1.71 -2.51
C ALA A 10 8.31 1.28 -3.00
N ALA A 11 8.37 0.59 -4.14
CA ALA A 11 9.61 0.21 -4.81
C ALA A 11 9.62 0.58 -6.30
N ILE A 12 10.81 0.83 -6.83
CA ILE A 12 11.08 0.93 -8.27
C ILE A 12 11.86 -0.31 -8.68
N LEU A 13 11.43 -0.98 -9.75
CA LEU A 13 12.01 -2.25 -10.19
C LEU A 13 12.37 -2.21 -11.67
N ASP A 14 13.62 -2.53 -11.99
CA ASP A 14 14.01 -2.83 -13.37
C ASP A 14 13.81 -4.32 -13.64
N LEU A 15 13.36 -4.66 -14.85
CA LEU A 15 13.26 -6.03 -15.32
C LEU A 15 14.59 -6.56 -15.88
N THR A 16 15.49 -5.67 -16.30
CA THR A 16 16.80 -6.01 -16.87
C THR A 16 17.90 -5.97 -15.81
N LEU A 17 17.74 -6.73 -14.74
CA LEU A 17 18.75 -6.88 -13.70
C LEU A 17 19.79 -7.95 -14.08
N PRO A 18 21.07 -7.75 -13.76
CA PRO A 18 22.09 -8.77 -13.98
C PRO A 18 21.85 -9.97 -13.05
N GLY A 19 21.69 -11.15 -13.63
CA GLY A 19 21.62 -12.44 -12.91
C GLY A 19 20.22 -12.90 -12.47
N ILE A 20 19.22 -12.03 -12.47
CA ILE A 20 17.83 -12.38 -12.10
C ILE A 20 16.84 -11.52 -12.88
N ASP A 21 15.73 -12.10 -13.33
CA ASP A 21 14.68 -11.33 -14.00
C ASP A 21 13.85 -10.58 -12.95
N GLY A 22 13.59 -9.29 -13.18
CA GLY A 22 12.80 -8.48 -12.25
C GLY A 22 11.39 -9.02 -12.04
N LEU A 23 10.78 -9.70 -13.02
CA LEU A 23 9.48 -10.35 -12.82
C LEU A 23 9.57 -11.51 -11.83
N ASP A 24 10.68 -12.24 -11.80
CA ASP A 24 10.89 -13.31 -10.82
C ASP A 24 10.98 -12.73 -9.39
N ILE A 25 11.68 -11.60 -9.23
CA ILE A 25 11.73 -10.86 -7.97
C ILE A 25 10.34 -10.42 -7.53
N LEU A 26 9.56 -9.85 -8.46
CA LEU A 26 8.20 -9.39 -8.16
C LEU A 26 7.31 -10.57 -7.72
N ARG A 27 7.38 -11.71 -8.42
CA ARG A 27 6.64 -12.93 -8.05
C ARG A 27 7.02 -13.37 -6.63
N GLU A 28 8.31 -13.53 -6.36
CA GLU A 28 8.79 -13.95 -5.03
C GLU A 28 8.35 -12.99 -3.91
N TRP A 29 8.35 -11.68 -4.16
CA TRP A 29 7.88 -10.70 -3.19
C TRP A 29 6.39 -10.86 -2.90
N ARG A 30 5.56 -11.03 -3.94
CA ARG A 30 4.11 -11.24 -3.76
C ARG A 30 3.81 -12.56 -3.05
N ASP A 31 4.54 -13.63 -3.36
CA ASP A 31 4.42 -14.92 -2.68
C ASP A 31 4.80 -14.84 -1.18
N LYS A 32 5.73 -13.95 -0.84
CA LYS A 32 6.12 -13.64 0.55
C LYS A 32 5.18 -12.66 1.25
N GLY A 33 4.06 -12.28 0.64
CA GLY A 33 3.08 -11.34 1.22
C GLY A 33 3.54 -9.89 1.28
N ARG A 34 4.57 -9.51 0.48
CA ARG A 34 4.98 -8.11 0.33
C ARG A 34 4.05 -7.43 -0.65
N HIS A 35 3.29 -6.44 -0.17
CA HIS A 35 2.23 -5.77 -0.92
C HIS A 35 2.47 -4.28 -1.13
N GLU A 36 3.68 -3.79 -0.84
CA GLU A 36 4.05 -2.44 -1.20
C GLU A 36 3.92 -2.23 -2.72
N PRO A 37 3.50 -1.03 -3.15
CA PRO A 37 3.38 -0.70 -4.56
C PRO A 37 4.71 -0.82 -5.29
N VAL A 38 4.68 -1.36 -6.51
CA VAL A 38 5.88 -1.53 -7.36
C VAL A 38 5.67 -0.80 -8.68
N LEU A 39 6.53 0.18 -8.95
CA LEU A 39 6.65 0.84 -10.24
C LEU A 39 7.76 0.16 -11.04
N ILE A 40 7.43 -0.46 -12.16
CA ILE A 40 8.46 -1.03 -13.03
C ILE A 40 9.02 0.10 -13.92
N LEU A 41 10.33 0.24 -13.99
CA LEU A 41 11.05 1.12 -14.92
C LEU A 41 12.03 0.27 -15.71
N THR A 42 11.75 0.03 -16.99
CA THR A 42 12.62 -0.81 -17.82
C THR A 42 12.69 -0.28 -19.25
N ALA A 43 13.83 -0.53 -19.90
CA ALA A 43 14.02 -0.29 -21.34
C ALA A 43 13.46 -1.43 -22.21
N ARG A 44 12.97 -2.52 -21.58
CA ARG A 44 12.49 -3.72 -22.25
C ARG A 44 11.08 -3.47 -22.80
N ASP A 45 10.97 -3.24 -24.10
CA ASP A 45 9.80 -2.57 -24.69
C ASP A 45 8.69 -3.49 -25.25
N ALA A 46 8.58 -4.73 -24.78
CA ALA A 46 7.58 -5.69 -25.28
C ALA A 46 6.21 -5.54 -24.59
N LEU A 47 5.14 -5.33 -25.37
CA LEU A 47 3.74 -5.25 -24.90
C LEU A 47 3.38 -6.41 -23.94
N ASN A 48 3.86 -7.62 -24.24
CA ASN A 48 3.63 -8.83 -23.44
C ASN A 48 4.21 -8.71 -22.03
N GLN A 49 5.39 -8.09 -21.87
CA GLN A 49 6.03 -7.89 -20.57
C GLN A 49 5.29 -6.84 -19.72
N ARG A 50 4.68 -5.84 -20.36
CA ARG A 50 3.85 -4.84 -19.67
C ARG A 50 2.59 -5.48 -19.12
N VAL A 51 1.94 -6.29 -19.94
CA VAL A 51 0.73 -7.03 -19.54
C VAL A 51 1.05 -8.00 -18.41
N GLU A 52 2.19 -8.71 -18.49
CA GLU A 52 2.61 -9.64 -17.45
C GLU A 52 2.98 -8.95 -16.14
N GLY A 53 3.74 -7.85 -16.19
CA GLY A 53 4.04 -7.05 -14.99
C GLY A 53 2.80 -6.51 -14.30
N LEU A 54 1.81 -6.00 -15.06
CA LEU A 54 0.53 -5.57 -14.50
C LEU A 54 -0.26 -6.73 -13.87
N ARG A 55 -0.27 -7.91 -14.51
CA ARG A 55 -0.92 -9.12 -13.96
C ARG A 55 -0.27 -9.61 -12.66
N LEU A 56 1.03 -9.42 -12.52
CA LEU A 56 1.80 -9.74 -11.31
C LEU A 56 1.68 -8.67 -10.22
N GLY A 57 0.88 -7.62 -10.44
CA GLY A 57 0.62 -6.58 -9.45
C GLY A 57 1.68 -5.48 -9.40
N ALA A 58 2.33 -5.20 -10.54
CA ALA A 58 2.94 -3.89 -10.73
C ALA A 58 1.84 -2.84 -10.90
N ASP A 59 2.02 -1.68 -10.27
CA ASP A 59 1.01 -0.64 -10.25
C ASP A 59 1.21 0.42 -11.34
N GLY A 60 2.32 0.34 -12.08
CA GLY A 60 2.62 1.20 -13.20
C GLY A 60 3.86 0.76 -13.97
N LEU A 61 3.90 1.15 -15.25
CA LEU A 61 5.03 0.95 -16.14
C LEU A 61 5.08 2.14 -17.13
N PRO A 62 5.86 3.19 -16.85
CA PRO A 62 6.02 4.33 -17.75
C PRO A 62 6.67 3.85 -19.05
N VAL A 63 6.26 4.45 -20.18
CA VAL A 63 6.90 4.20 -21.48
C VAL A 63 8.20 5.00 -21.51
N GLN A 64 9.32 4.37 -21.85
CA GLN A 64 10.55 5.10 -22.10
C GLN A 64 10.50 5.83 -23.46
N PRO A 65 11.14 7.02 -23.58
CA PRO A 65 11.84 7.75 -22.53
C PRO A 65 10.87 8.49 -21.58
N PHE A 66 11.17 8.48 -20.28
CA PHE A 66 10.37 9.17 -19.25
C PHE A 66 11.15 10.31 -18.60
N ALA A 67 10.45 11.36 -18.17
CA ALA A 67 11.03 12.40 -17.34
C ALA A 67 11.04 11.95 -15.87
N LEU A 68 12.10 12.32 -15.12
CA LEU A 68 12.20 11.98 -13.70
C LEU A 68 11.00 12.52 -12.89
N ILE A 69 10.48 13.69 -13.27
CA ILE A 69 9.30 14.29 -12.64
C ILE A 69 8.03 13.45 -12.85
N GLU A 70 7.91 12.75 -13.98
CA GLU A 70 6.79 11.85 -14.25
C GLU A 70 6.88 10.61 -13.35
N VAL A 71 8.07 10.04 -13.21
CA VAL A 71 8.32 8.90 -12.31
C VAL A 71 7.99 9.28 -10.87
N ALA A 72 8.44 10.44 -10.40
CA ALA A 72 8.16 10.93 -9.06
C ALA A 72 6.64 11.11 -8.84
N ALA A 73 5.95 11.78 -9.76
CA ALA A 73 4.49 12.00 -9.65
C ALA A 73 3.71 10.67 -9.65
N ARG A 74 4.13 9.68 -10.44
CA ARG A 74 3.52 8.34 -10.43
C ARG A 74 3.76 7.63 -9.12
N LEU A 75 4.99 7.67 -8.58
CA LEU A 75 5.30 7.06 -7.29
C LEU A 75 4.50 7.70 -6.15
N GLU A 76 4.38 9.02 -6.13
CA GLU A 76 3.53 9.73 -5.16
C GLU A 76 2.05 9.30 -5.26
N ALA A 77 1.54 9.18 -6.49
CA ALA A 77 0.17 8.71 -6.71
C ALA A 77 -0.04 7.25 -6.27
N LEU A 78 0.98 6.39 -6.38
CA LEU A 78 0.97 5.02 -5.89
C LEU A 78 0.92 4.95 -4.38
N ILE A 79 1.85 5.64 -3.72
CA ILE A 79 1.91 5.70 -2.26
C ILE A 79 0.60 6.25 -1.69
N ARG A 80 0.04 7.32 -2.30
CA ARG A 80 -1.25 7.88 -1.90
C ARG A 80 -2.38 6.85 -1.99
N ARG A 81 -2.49 6.11 -3.11
CA ARG A 81 -3.52 5.07 -3.28
C ARG A 81 -3.37 3.93 -2.29
N ALA A 82 -2.15 3.45 -2.06
CA ALA A 82 -1.88 2.40 -1.09
C ALA A 82 -2.25 2.81 0.34
N ARG A 83 -1.93 4.06 0.72
CA ARG A 83 -2.34 4.62 2.01
C ARG A 83 -3.85 4.73 2.14
N THR A 84 -4.55 5.17 1.09
CA THR A 84 -6.03 5.21 1.09
C THR A 84 -6.64 3.81 1.20
N ALA A 85 -6.12 2.83 0.47
CA ALA A 85 -6.57 1.43 0.55
C ALA A 85 -6.34 0.84 1.95
N ARG A 86 -5.17 1.10 2.55
CA ARG A 86 -4.86 0.69 3.92
C ARG A 86 -5.71 1.40 4.97
N ALA A 87 -6.09 2.65 4.73
CA ALA A 87 -7.00 3.39 5.61
C ALA A 87 -8.46 2.88 5.52
N ALA A 88 -8.85 2.25 4.41
CA ALA A 88 -10.16 1.61 4.23
C ALA A 88 -10.20 0.19 4.83
N ALA A 89 -9.05 -0.50 4.89
CA ALA A 89 -8.92 -1.77 5.58
C ALA A 89 -8.89 -1.53 7.11
N ASN A 90 -9.98 -1.87 7.80
CA ASN A 90 -10.17 -1.90 9.26
C ASN A 90 -9.10 -1.17 10.08
N CYS A 91 -9.43 0.04 10.53
CA CYS A 91 -8.62 0.76 11.49
C CYS A 91 -8.65 0.01 12.83
N ALA A 92 -7.53 -0.62 13.20
CA ALA A 92 -7.36 -1.27 14.49
C ALA A 92 -6.18 -0.64 15.24
N THR A 93 -6.45 -0.08 16.42
CA THR A 93 -5.47 0.04 17.49
C THR A 93 -5.67 -1.15 18.44
N ALA A 94 -4.69 -1.50 19.27
CA ALA A 94 -4.72 -2.72 20.09
C ALA A 94 -5.98 -2.91 20.97
N ARG A 95 -6.78 -1.86 21.16
CA ARG A 95 -8.03 -1.87 21.93
C ARG A 95 -9.27 -1.49 21.11
N VAL A 96 -9.13 -0.68 20.05
CA VAL A 96 -10.29 -0.16 19.29
C VAL A 96 -10.28 -0.74 17.89
N ILE A 97 -11.39 -1.36 17.48
CA ILE A 97 -11.59 -1.91 16.14
C ILE A 97 -12.76 -1.19 15.49
N LEU A 98 -12.51 -0.63 14.30
CA LEU A 98 -13.53 -0.06 13.42
C LEU A 98 -13.75 -0.94 12.18
N ASP A 99 -15.01 -1.16 11.84
CA ASP A 99 -15.44 -1.64 10.54
C ASP A 99 -16.17 -0.49 9.80
N PRO A 100 -15.47 0.21 8.88
CA PRO A 100 -16.06 1.30 8.10
C PRO A 100 -17.21 0.85 7.20
N ASN A 101 -17.20 -0.40 6.74
CA ASN A 101 -18.22 -0.92 5.83
C ASN A 101 -19.53 -1.19 6.58
N ARG A 102 -19.43 -1.63 7.84
CA ARG A 102 -20.60 -1.90 8.71
C ARG A 102 -20.99 -0.71 9.57
N LEU A 103 -20.23 0.38 9.57
CA LEU A 103 -20.39 1.52 10.48
C LEU A 103 -20.43 1.08 11.96
N THR A 104 -19.58 0.11 12.31
CA THR A 104 -19.51 -0.44 13.68
C THR A 104 -18.13 -0.23 14.30
N ALA A 105 -18.12 -0.01 15.61
CA ALA A 105 -16.91 0.16 16.40
C ALA A 105 -16.98 -0.74 17.65
N SER A 106 -15.82 -1.22 18.11
CA SER A 106 -15.70 -1.91 19.39
C SER A 106 -14.46 -1.46 20.16
N LEU A 107 -14.55 -1.47 21.49
CA LEU A 107 -13.44 -1.26 22.42
C LEU A 107 -13.28 -2.52 23.26
N ASP A 108 -12.10 -3.13 23.23
CA ASP A 108 -11.78 -4.37 23.95
C ASP A 108 -12.80 -5.50 23.69
N GLY A 109 -13.37 -5.54 22.48
CA GLY A 109 -14.39 -6.51 22.08
C GLY A 109 -15.83 -6.13 22.41
N GLU A 110 -16.06 -5.06 23.18
CA GLU A 110 -17.41 -4.54 23.47
C GLU A 110 -17.85 -3.54 22.41
N SER A 111 -19.11 -3.65 21.96
CA SER A 111 -19.64 -2.75 20.92
C SER A 111 -19.82 -1.33 21.45
N LEU A 112 -19.33 -0.35 20.70
CA LEU A 112 -19.53 1.07 20.97
C LEU A 112 -20.74 1.58 20.20
N ALA A 113 -21.75 2.06 20.93
CA ALA A 113 -22.89 2.76 20.35
C ALA A 113 -22.49 4.22 20.04
N LEU A 114 -22.00 4.47 18.82
CA LEU A 114 -21.58 5.79 18.36
C LEU A 114 -22.64 6.43 17.46
N LYS A 115 -22.88 7.73 17.64
CA LYS A 115 -23.64 8.52 16.66
C LYS A 115 -22.82 8.68 15.37
N PRO A 116 -23.44 8.95 14.22
CA PRO A 116 -22.73 9.07 12.93
C PRO A 116 -21.56 10.06 12.94
N LYS A 117 -21.70 11.19 13.64
CA LYS A 117 -20.62 12.19 13.78
C LYS A 117 -19.49 11.71 14.69
N GLU A 118 -19.80 10.96 15.74
CA GLU A 118 -18.82 10.39 16.67
C GLU A 118 -18.03 9.27 15.98
N PHE A 119 -18.71 8.43 15.20
CA PHE A 119 -18.07 7.42 14.34
C PHE A 119 -17.11 8.06 13.33
N ALA A 120 -17.58 9.07 12.58
CA ALA A 120 -16.75 9.75 11.58
C ALA A 120 -15.51 10.43 12.21
N LEU A 121 -15.65 10.99 13.41
CA LEU A 121 -14.53 11.58 14.14
C LEU A 121 -13.54 10.51 14.61
N LEU A 122 -14.03 9.39 15.16
CA LEU A 122 -13.18 8.29 15.60
C LEU A 122 -12.43 7.65 14.43
N GLU A 123 -13.10 7.42 13.31
CA GLU A 123 -12.49 6.95 12.08
C GLU A 123 -11.40 7.91 11.59
N LEU A 124 -11.66 9.21 11.58
CA LEU A 124 -10.67 10.22 11.21
C LEU A 124 -9.45 10.20 12.15
N LEU A 125 -9.65 10.06 13.46
CA LEU A 125 -8.56 10.01 14.44
C LEU A 125 -7.72 8.74 14.30
N MET A 126 -8.35 7.60 14.02
CA MET A 126 -7.67 6.32 13.83
C MET A 126 -6.90 6.27 12.50
N ARG A 127 -7.45 6.83 11.42
CA ARG A 127 -6.77 6.97 10.12
C ARG A 127 -5.51 7.85 10.19
N ASN A 128 -5.49 8.84 11.09
CA ASN A 128 -4.37 9.78 11.25
C ASN A 128 -3.39 9.39 12.37
N GLY A 129 -3.54 8.21 13.00
CA GLY A 129 -2.65 7.71 14.05
C GLY A 129 -2.70 8.52 15.37
N ARG A 130 -3.77 9.29 15.59
CA ARG A 130 -3.91 10.20 16.76
C ARG A 130 -4.99 9.76 17.75
N ALA A 131 -5.58 8.58 17.58
CA ALA A 131 -6.57 8.07 18.51
C ALA A 131 -5.91 7.63 19.84
N ARG A 132 -5.97 8.49 20.86
CA ARG A 132 -5.80 8.10 22.28
C ARG A 132 -7.13 8.34 22.96
N ILE A 133 -7.88 7.28 23.27
CA ILE A 133 -9.04 7.38 24.15
C ILE A 133 -8.52 7.11 25.57
N ALA A 134 -8.42 8.17 26.36
CA ALA A 134 -8.19 8.03 27.80
C ALA A 134 -9.52 7.64 28.47
N ALA A 135 -9.47 6.66 29.36
CA ALA A 135 -10.58 6.29 30.23
C ALA A 135 -10.75 7.31 31.37
#